data_AF-D9PGJ2-F1
#
_entry.id   AF-D9PGJ2-F1
#
_cell.length_a   1.000
_cell.length_b   1.000
_cell.length_c   1.000
_cell.angle_alpha   90.00
_cell.angle_beta   90.00
_cell.angle_gamma   90.00
#
_symmetry.space_group_name_H-M   'P 1'
#
loop_
_entity.id
_entity.type
_entity.pdbx_description
1 polymer ?
#
loop_
_entity_poly.entity_id
_entity_poly.type
_entity_poly.pdbx_seq_one_letter_code
_entity_poly.pdbx_strand_id
1 'polypeptide(L)' 'MSKCIEDTCDIKPQYSTAGGTSDARFVAEFGIEVAEFGVINDTIHAPNESTTIDEIEKALYYIYQSYKKF' A
#
# COMPACT_ATOMS: atom_id res chain seq x y z
N MET A 1 2.25 4.14 9.03
CA MET A 1 1.53 3.23 8.12
C MET A 1 1.24 1.87 8.77
N SER A 2 2.24 1.09 9.17
CA SER A 2 2.04 -0.30 9.67
C SER A 2 1.01 -0.43 10.80
N LYS A 3 1.04 0.47 11.79
CA LYS A 3 0.04 0.50 12.86
C LYS A 3 -1.37 0.75 12.35
N CYS A 4 -1.56 1.66 11.40
CA CYS A 4 -2.86 1.93 10.80
C CYS A 4 -3.41 0.70 10.05
N ILE A 5 -2.52 -0.09 9.43
CA ILE A 5 -2.89 -1.36 8.79
C ILE A 5 -3.34 -2.38 9.83
N GLU A 6 -2.55 -2.56 10.89
CA GLU A 6 -2.87 -3.48 11.98
C GLU A 6 -4.20 -3.11 12.67
N ASP A 7 -4.40 -1.84 13.00
CA ASP A 7 -5.62 -1.34 13.66
C ASP A 7 -6.88 -1.46 12.76
N THR A 8 -6.73 -1.34 11.43
CA THR A 8 -7.87 -1.33 10.50
C THR A 8 -8.23 -2.74 10.01
N CYS A 9 -7.22 -3.58 9.80
CA CYS A 9 -7.38 -4.88 9.15
C CYS A 9 -7.14 -6.06 10.09
N ASP A 10 -6.68 -5.84 11.33
CA ASP A 10 -6.26 -6.89 12.27
C ASP A 10 -5.16 -7.79 11.68
N ILE A 11 -4.31 -7.20 10.82
CA ILE A 11 -3.23 -7.90 10.12
C ILE A 11 -1.95 -7.10 10.29
N LYS A 12 -0.89 -7.78 10.75
CA LYS A 12 0.45 -7.22 10.77
C LYS A 12 1.05 -7.26 9.35
N PRO A 13 1.38 -6.10 8.74
CA PRO A 13 1.94 -6.10 7.39
C PRO A 13 3.36 -6.69 7.39
N GLN A 14 3.67 -7.43 6.33
CA GLN A 14 5.03 -7.89 6.07
C GLN A 14 5.80 -6.82 5.30
N TYR A 15 7.00 -6.48 5.77
CA TYR A 15 7.91 -5.65 4.99
C TYR A 15 8.56 -6.48 3.90
N SER A 16 8.52 -5.96 2.67
CA SER A 16 9.04 -6.64 1.48
C SER A 16 9.75 -5.64 0.57
N THR A 17 10.77 -6.12 -0.12
CA THR A 17 11.43 -5.46 -1.26
C THR A 17 11.29 -6.28 -2.54
N ALA A 18 10.45 -7.32 -2.52
CA ALA A 18 10.16 -8.16 -3.68
C ALA A 18 9.18 -7.47 -4.64
N GLY A 19 9.14 -7.94 -5.89
CA GLY A 19 8.30 -7.38 -6.95
C GLY A 19 9.09 -6.52 -7.93
N GLY A 20 8.42 -5.52 -8.50
CA GLY A 20 9.01 -4.54 -9.42
C GLY A 20 9.66 -3.36 -8.72
N THR A 21 9.77 -2.24 -9.42
CA THR A 21 10.27 -0.96 -8.89
C THR A 21 9.19 0.11 -9.01
N SER A 22 9.22 1.12 -8.15
CA SER A 22 8.39 2.32 -8.27
C SER A 22 9.24 3.59 -8.41
N ASP A 23 8.57 4.72 -8.61
CA ASP A 23 9.21 6.04 -8.62
C ASP A 23 9.64 6.52 -7.24
N ALA A 24 9.35 5.77 -6.17
CA ALA A 24 9.89 6.03 -4.84
C ALA A 24 11.42 6.08 -4.82
N ARG A 25 12.10 5.38 -5.74
CA ARG A 25 13.56 5.44 -5.89
C ARG A 25 14.07 6.86 -6.14
N PHE A 26 13.34 7.68 -6.90
CA PHE A 26 13.71 9.06 -7.18
C PHE A 26 13.44 9.97 -5.99
N VAL A 27 12.37 9.71 -5.24
CA VAL A 27 12.04 10.46 -4.01
C VAL A 27 13.08 10.18 -2.92
N ALA A 28 13.53 8.94 -2.80
CA ALA A 28 14.55 8.53 -1.84
C ALA A 28 15.93 9.20 -2.07
N GLU A 29 16.26 9.60 -3.31
CA GLU A 29 17.51 10.34 -3.61
C GLU A 29 17.59 11.68 -2.89
N PHE A 30 16.45 12.24 -2.45
CA PHE A 30 16.40 13.47 -1.65
C PHE A 30 16.51 13.21 -0.13
N GLY A 31 16.82 11.99 0.29
CA GLY A 31 16.91 11.62 1.70
C GLY A 31 15.55 11.51 2.41
N ILE A 32 14.47 11.35 1.64
CA ILE A 32 13.11 11.19 2.15
C ILE A 32 12.84 9.72 2.41
N GLU A 33 12.32 9.39 3.59
CA GLU A 33 11.87 8.04 3.91
C GLU A 33 10.65 7.67 3.05
N VAL A 34 10.72 6.54 2.36
CA VAL A 34 9.67 6.05 1.46
C VAL A 34 9.18 4.67 1.87
N ALA A 35 7.89 4.44 1.67
CA ALA A 35 7.25 3.14 1.81
C ALA A 35 6.16 3.01 0.75
N GLU A 36 5.90 1.78 0.31
CA GLU A 36 4.86 1.47 -0.67
C GLU A 36 3.75 0.67 -0.01
N PHE A 37 2.49 1.01 -0.35
CA PHE A 37 1.31 0.33 0.14
C PHE A 37 0.15 0.49 -0.85
N GLY A 38 -0.50 -0.62 -1.19
CA GLY A 38 -1.52 -0.69 -2.25
C GLY A 38 -2.47 -1.88 -2.10
N VAL A 39 -3.38 -2.03 -3.07
CA VAL A 39 -4.23 -3.23 -3.21
C VAL A 39 -3.41 -4.44 -3.66
N ILE A 40 -4.04 -5.62 -3.69
CA ILE A 40 -3.41 -6.85 -4.18
C ILE A 40 -3.03 -6.67 -5.65
N ASN A 41 -1.81 -7.09 -5.99
CA ASN A 41 -1.21 -6.92 -7.31
C ASN A 41 -1.24 -8.19 -8.16
N ASP A 42 -2.15 -9.11 -7.89
CA ASP A 42 -2.21 -10.44 -8.51
C ASP A 42 -2.71 -10.41 -9.97
N THR A 43 -3.43 -9.36 -10.37
CA THR A 43 -3.95 -9.19 -11.73
C THR A 43 -3.36 -8.02 -12.53
N ILE A 44 -2.35 -7.31 -12.00
CA ILE A 44 -1.74 -6.17 -12.71
C ILE A 44 -1.11 -6.62 -14.03
N HIS A 45 -1.25 -5.83 -15.09
CA HIS A 45 -0.72 -6.12 -16.42
C HIS A 45 -1.28 -7.41 -17.06
N ALA A 46 -2.50 -7.82 -16.70
CA ALA A 46 -3.19 -8.97 -17.29
C ALA A 46 -4.58 -8.59 -17.84
N PRO A 47 -5.12 -9.35 -18.82
CA PRO A 47 -6.52 -9.20 -19.20
C PRO A 47 -7.46 -9.37 -18.00
N ASN A 48 -8.49 -8.52 -17.91
CA ASN A 48 -9.41 -8.45 -16.77
C ASN A 48 -8.74 -8.05 -15.44
N GLU A 49 -7.69 -7.21 -15.51
CA GLU A 49 -7.13 -6.53 -14.34
C GLU A 49 -8.24 -5.89 -13.51
N SER A 50 -8.26 -6.22 -12.21
CA SER A 50 -9.31 -5.76 -11.31
C SER A 50 -8.86 -5.77 -9.85
N THR A 51 -9.63 -5.08 -9.02
CA THR A 51 -9.51 -5.09 -7.56
C THR A 51 -10.93 -5.09 -6.99
N THR A 52 -11.08 -5.51 -5.74
CA THR A 52 -12.37 -5.54 -5.07
C THR A 52 -12.74 -4.19 -4.47
N ILE A 53 -14.04 -3.92 -4.32
CA ILE A 53 -14.52 -2.72 -3.62
C ILE A 53 -14.00 -2.69 -2.17
N ASP A 54 -13.95 -3.85 -1.51
CA ASP A 54 -13.44 -3.99 -0.14
C ASP A 54 -11.96 -3.58 -0.03
N GLU A 55 -11.12 -3.92 -1.01
CA GLU A 55 -9.72 -3.47 -1.06
C GLU A 55 -9.61 -1.95 -1.23
N ILE A 56 -10.49 -1.34 -2.03
CA ILE A 56 -10.53 0.12 -2.18
C ILE A 56 -10.99 0.80 -0.88
N GLU A 57 -12.09 0.34 -0.30
CA GLU A 57 -12.69 1.01 0.86
C GLU A 57 -11.92 0.74 2.15
N LYS A 58 -11.69 -0.54 2.49
CA LYS A 58 -11.04 -0.95 3.74
C LYS A 58 -9.54 -0.81 3.67
N ALA A 59 -8.90 -1.38 2.64
CA ALA A 59 -7.45 -1.40 2.59
C ALA A 59 -6.86 -0.05 2.16
N LEU A 60 -7.41 0.65 1.16
CA LEU A 60 -6.88 1.96 0.79
C LEU A 60 -7.50 3.10 1.61
N TYR A 61 -8.80 3.36 1.45
CA TYR A 61 -9.40 4.60 1.94
C TYR A 61 -9.29 4.74 3.46
N TYR A 62 -9.76 3.77 4.24
CA TYR A 62 -9.75 3.89 5.70
C TYR A 62 -8.34 3.90 6.30
N ILE A 63 -7.38 3.18 5.72
CA ILE A 63 -5.98 3.17 6.19
C ILE A 63 -5.33 4.53 5.91
N TYR A 64 -5.43 5.06 4.68
CA TYR A 64 -4.85 6.37 4.36
C TYR A 64 -5.51 7.51 5.14
N GLN A 65 -6.83 7.45 5.37
CA GLN A 65 -7.52 8.44 6.18
C GLN A 65 -7.10 8.40 7.65
N SER A 66 -6.84 7.20 8.18
CA SER A 66 -6.32 7.02 9.55
C SER A 66 -4.86 7.48 9.67
N TYR A 67 -4.05 7.29 8.62
CA TYR A 67 -2.66 7.74 8.58
C TYR A 67 -2.54 9.27 8.54
N LYS A 68 -3.39 9.97 7.78
CA LYS A 68 -3.43 11.45 7.67
C LYS A 68 -3.83 12.18 8.96
N LYS A 69 -4.35 11.48 9.96
CA LYS A 69 -4.73 12.07 11.25
C LYS A 69 -3.53 12.28 12.20
N PHE A 70 -2.33 11.88 11.78
CA PHE A 70 -1.05 12.15 12.44
C PHE A 70 -0.20 13.07 11.58
#